data_AF-A0A848Z3Q1-F1
#
_entry.id   AF-A0A848Z3Q1-F1
#
_cell.length_a   1.000
_cell.length_b   1.000
_cell.length_c   1.000
_cell.angle_alpha   90.00
_cell.angle_beta   90.00
_cell.angle_gamma   90.00
#
_symmetry.space_group_name_H-M   'P 1'
#
loop_
_entity.id
_entity.type
_entity.pdbx_description
1 polymer ?
#
loop_
_entity_poly.entity_id
_entity_poly.type
_entity_poly.pdbx_seq_one_letter_code
_entity_poly.pdbx_strand_id
1 'polypeptide(L)'
;MEIVSTTALISINETAFVILISFLIFMVLLNRIMIRPLRQVSEERTLYLKQIKIEIADAEQKIMQFSKDLETKKERVRKEAFDIVRTIEEDAGKNTAEIITEAQKKAAEIRGVTEKNVAGQMQEARTYLENEAKGLTIMIMEKILGRRLTS
;
A
#
# COMPACT_ATOMS: atom_id res chain seq x y z
N MET A 1 -39.29 78.47 71.47
CA MET A 1 -39.96 77.22 71.85
C MET A 1 -40.30 76.52 70.54
N GLU A 2 -39.65 75.40 70.31
CA GLU A 2 -39.59 74.69 69.03
C GLU A 2 -40.96 74.18 68.61
N ILE A 3 -41.28 74.33 67.33
CA ILE A 3 -42.20 73.43 66.66
C ILE A 3 -41.44 72.91 65.45
N VAL A 4 -40.63 71.88 65.71
CA VAL A 4 -39.99 71.08 64.67
C VAL A 4 -41.13 70.49 63.84
N SER A 5 -41.41 71.10 62.70
CA SER A 5 -42.26 70.51 61.69
C SER A 5 -41.49 69.36 61.09
N THR A 6 -41.60 68.19 61.71
CA THR A 6 -41.19 66.92 61.12
C THR A 6 -42.16 66.64 59.98
N THR A 7 -42.00 67.35 58.86
CA THR A 7 -42.58 66.93 57.59
C THR A 7 -41.98 65.57 57.30
N ALA A 8 -42.77 64.50 57.49
CA ALA A 8 -42.36 63.17 57.11
C ALA A 8 -41.85 63.25 55.66
N LEU A 9 -40.55 63.04 55.47
CA LEU A 9 -39.88 63.15 54.16
C LEU A 9 -40.47 62.17 53.13
N ILE A 10 -41.27 61.21 53.60
CA ILE A 10 -42.06 60.28 52.82
C ILE A 10 -43.52 60.46 53.24
N SER A 11 -44.26 61.26 52.49
CA SER A 11 -45.72 61.26 52.52
C SER A 11 -46.22 60.47 51.32
N ILE A 12 -47.07 59.46 51.56
CA ILE A 12 -47.71 58.70 50.49
C ILE A 12 -48.76 59.63 49.88
N ASN A 13 -48.40 60.26 48.78
CA ASN A 13 -49.24 61.20 48.02
C ASN A 13 -49.45 60.66 46.59
N GLU A 14 -50.32 61.33 45.82
CA GLU A 14 -50.60 60.97 44.41
C GLU A 14 -49.31 60.93 43.56
N THR A 15 -48.32 61.76 43.88
CA THR A 15 -47.03 61.80 43.19
C THR A 15 -46.23 60.50 43.38
N ALA A 16 -46.28 59.87 44.55
CA ALA A 16 -45.65 58.57 44.79
C ALA A 16 -46.26 57.47 43.89
N PHE A 17 -47.57 57.54 43.62
CA PHE A 17 -48.24 56.63 42.70
C PHE A 17 -47.80 56.86 41.25
N VAL A 18 -47.68 58.12 40.83
CA VAL A 18 -47.17 58.49 39.49
C VAL A 18 -45.72 58.02 39.29
N ILE A 19 -44.86 58.17 40.30
CA ILE A 19 -43.47 57.69 40.28
C ILE A 19 -43.43 56.16 40.17
N LEU A 20 -44.29 55.44 40.90
CA LEU A 20 -44.37 53.98 40.84
C LEU A 20 -44.81 53.48 39.46
N ILE A 21 -45.81 54.11 38.85
CA ILE A 21 -46.23 53.79 37.47
C ILE A 21 -45.07 54.07 36.50
N SER A 22 -44.39 55.21 36.62
CA SER A 22 -43.27 55.57 35.75
C SER A 22 -42.11 54.58 35.88
N PHE A 23 -41.82 54.11 37.10
CA PHE A 23 -40.83 53.07 37.34
C PHE A 23 -41.23 51.73 36.71
N LEU A 24 -42.50 51.32 36.82
CA LEU A 24 -42.99 50.09 36.18
C LEU A 24 -42.90 50.17 34.65
N ILE A 25 -43.27 51.30 34.05
CA ILE A 25 -43.13 51.54 32.60
C ILE A 25 -41.65 51.46 32.21
N PHE A 26 -40.77 52.12 32.95
CA PHE A 26 -39.32 52.08 32.72
C PHE A 26 -38.77 50.65 32.84
N MET A 27 -39.18 49.88 33.84
CA MET A 27 -38.79 48.49 34.02
C MET A 27 -39.21 47.62 32.83
N VAL A 28 -40.42 47.79 32.31
CA VAL A 28 -40.90 47.07 31.12
C VAL A 28 -40.08 47.46 29.89
N LEU A 29 -39.81 48.75 29.72
CA LEU A 29 -39.03 49.28 28.61
C LEU A 29 -37.58 48.77 28.64
N LEU A 30 -36.94 48.78 29.81
CA LEU A 30 -35.59 48.27 30.03
C LEU A 30 -35.52 46.76 29.83
N ASN A 31 -36.52 46.01 30.30
CA ASN A 31 -36.60 44.57 30.06
C ASN A 31 -36.66 44.25 28.57
N ARG A 32 -37.44 45.03 27.79
CA ARG A 32 -37.57 44.83 26.35
C ARG A 32 -36.36 45.31 25.55
N ILE A 33 -35.74 46.43 25.92
CA ILE A 33 -34.65 47.06 25.16
C ILE A 33 -33.27 46.49 25.53
N MET A 34 -33.01 46.16 26.80
CA MET A 34 -31.69 45.68 27.23
C MET A 34 -31.68 44.22 27.69
N ILE A 35 -32.53 43.84 28.64
CA ILE A 35 -32.38 42.54 29.32
C ILE A 35 -32.62 41.37 28.34
N ARG A 36 -33.70 41.43 27.57
CA ARG A 36 -34.02 40.39 26.57
C ARG A 36 -32.93 40.22 25.50
N PRO A 37 -32.52 41.26 24.75
CA PRO A 37 -31.50 41.08 23.72
C PRO A 37 -30.14 40.68 24.30
N LEU A 38 -29.75 41.19 25.47
CA LEU A 38 -28.48 40.79 26.10
C LEU A 38 -28.47 39.30 26.46
N ARG A 39 -29.58 38.79 26.98
CA ARG A 39 -29.73 37.37 27.29
C ARG A 39 -29.71 36.51 26.03
N GLN A 40 -30.40 36.93 24.97
CA GLN A 40 -30.40 36.22 23.68
C GLN A 40 -28.98 36.09 23.12
N VAL A 41 -28.22 37.18 23.07
CA VAL A 41 -26.83 37.16 22.57
C VAL A 41 -25.93 36.29 23.45
N SER A 42 -26.15 36.30 24.77
CA SER A 42 -25.40 35.41 25.68
C SER A 42 -25.71 33.94 25.43
N GLU A 43 -26.98 33.57 25.27
CA GLU A 43 -27.41 32.20 24.97
C GLU A 43 -26.87 31.74 23.61
N GLU A 44 -26.97 32.59 22.59
CA GLU A 44 -26.44 32.32 21.24
C GLU A 44 -24.92 32.08 21.27
N ARG A 45 -24.17 32.91 21.99
CA ARG A 45 -22.72 32.70 22.18
C ARG A 45 -22.42 31.37 22.87
N THR A 46 -23.16 31.02 23.92
CA THR A 46 -22.97 29.74 24.61
C THR A 46 -23.27 28.56 23.69
N LEU A 47 -24.35 28.63 22.89
CA LEU A 47 -24.69 27.60 21.92
C LEU A 47 -23.64 27.47 20.83
N TYR A 48 -23.18 28.58 20.28
CA TYR A 48 -22.12 28.61 19.26
C TYR A 48 -20.81 27.98 19.77
N LEU A 49 -20.38 28.34 20.98
CA LEU A 49 -19.19 27.74 21.60
C LEU A 49 -19.37 26.24 21.88
N LYS A 50 -20.57 25.81 22.28
CA LYS A 50 -20.87 24.40 22.47
C LYS A 50 -20.80 23.64 21.15
N GLN A 51 -21.35 24.21 20.08
CA GLN A 51 -21.33 23.64 18.75
C GLN A 51 -19.90 23.50 18.22
N ILE A 52 -19.07 24.53 18.35
CA ILE A 52 -17.64 24.46 17.99
C ILE A 52 -16.94 23.33 18.74
N LYS A 53 -17.18 23.18 20.05
CA LYS A 53 -16.56 22.10 20.83
C LYS A 53 -16.94 20.71 20.31
N ILE A 54 -18.20 20.53 19.92
CA ILE A 54 -18.66 19.26 19.33
C ILE A 54 -17.98 19.03 17.98
N GLU A 55 -17.93 20.05 17.11
CA GLU A 55 -17.27 19.95 15.81
C GLU A 55 -15.77 19.64 15.91
N ILE A 56 -15.08 20.24 16.88
CA ILE A 56 -13.67 19.93 17.17
C ILE A 56 -13.52 18.47 17.61
N ALA A 57 -14.35 18.00 18.55
CA ALA A 57 -14.30 16.62 19.01
C ALA A 57 -14.58 15.61 17.87
N ASP A 58 -15.55 15.90 17.02
CA ASP A 58 -15.85 15.09 15.83
C ASP A 58 -14.69 15.10 14.82
N ALA A 59 -14.03 16.25 14.62
CA ALA A 59 -12.86 16.36 13.76
C ALA A 59 -11.67 15.57 14.31
N GLU A 60 -11.40 15.66 15.62
CA GLU A 60 -10.37 14.86 16.29
C GLU A 60 -10.65 13.36 16.15
N GLN A 61 -11.90 12.94 16.34
CA GLN A 61 -12.29 11.54 16.17
C GLN A 61 -12.08 11.06 14.72
N LYS A 62 -12.44 11.87 13.73
CA LYS A 62 -12.19 11.56 12.31
C LYS A 62 -10.69 11.45 12.02
N ILE A 63 -9.87 12.36 12.53
CA ILE A 63 -8.41 12.30 12.36
C ILE A 63 -7.83 11.01 12.97
N MET A 64 -8.30 10.62 14.15
CA MET A 64 -7.88 9.36 14.79
C MET A 64 -8.28 8.14 13.96
N GLN A 65 -9.50 8.10 13.44
CA GLN A 65 -9.97 7.03 12.55
C GLN A 65 -9.14 6.97 11.26
N PHE A 66 -8.96 8.10 10.57
CA PHE A 66 -8.12 8.15 9.38
C PHE A 66 -6.69 7.70 9.63
N SER A 67 -6.10 8.10 10.76
CA SER A 67 -4.74 7.67 11.13
C SER A 67 -4.66 6.17 11.33
N LYS A 68 -5.65 5.58 12.02
CA LYS A 68 -5.72 4.13 12.24
C LYS A 68 -5.93 3.34 10.93
N ASP A 69 -6.81 3.82 10.06
CA ASP A 69 -7.09 3.21 8.77
C ASP A 69 -5.86 3.29 7.85
N LEU A 70 -5.16 4.41 7.87
CA LEU A 70 -3.94 4.62 7.10
C LEU A 70 -2.82 3.69 7.57
N GLU A 71 -2.65 3.51 8.88
CA GLU A 71 -1.66 2.58 9.42
C GLU A 71 -2.00 1.12 9.07
N THR A 72 -3.27 0.73 9.22
CA THR A 72 -3.75 -0.60 8.80
C THR A 72 -3.51 -0.84 7.31
N LYS A 73 -3.77 0.17 6.47
CA LYS A 73 -3.55 0.08 5.02
C LYS A 73 -2.06 -0.01 4.68
N LYS A 74 -1.18 0.72 5.37
CA LYS A 74 0.27 0.60 5.22
C LYS A 74 0.76 -0.80 5.57
N GLU A 75 0.31 -1.36 6.69
CA GLU A 75 0.66 -2.72 7.09
C GLU A 75 0.21 -3.75 6.07
N ARG A 76 -1.01 -3.61 5.55
CA ARG A 76 -1.53 -4.47 4.49
C ARG A 76 -0.69 -4.38 3.22
N VAL A 77 -0.39 -3.17 2.74
CA VAL A 77 0.44 -2.98 1.54
C VAL A 77 1.85 -3.55 1.73
N ARG A 78 2.43 -3.41 2.93
CA ARG A 78 3.72 -4.04 3.24
C ARG A 78 3.63 -5.57 3.16
N LYS A 79 2.61 -6.17 3.76
CA LYS A 79 2.39 -7.63 3.69
C LYS A 79 2.20 -8.10 2.25
N GLU A 80 1.33 -7.43 1.49
CA GLU A 80 1.10 -7.72 0.07
C GLU A 80 2.41 -7.62 -0.73
N ALA A 81 3.24 -6.61 -0.49
CA ALA A 81 4.53 -6.48 -1.16
C ALA A 81 5.49 -7.64 -0.81
N PHE A 82 5.56 -8.05 0.46
CA PHE A 82 6.36 -9.21 0.87
C PHE A 82 5.84 -10.52 0.26
N ASP A 83 4.53 -10.71 0.20
CA ASP A 83 3.92 -11.88 -0.42
C ASP A 83 4.22 -11.92 -1.92
N ILE A 84 4.13 -10.78 -2.63
CA ILE A 84 4.48 -10.68 -4.05
C ILE A 84 5.95 -11.04 -4.26
N VAL A 85 6.87 -10.48 -3.47
CA VAL A 85 8.31 -10.80 -3.57
C VAL A 85 8.53 -12.29 -3.34
N ARG A 86 7.90 -12.87 -2.31
CA ARG A 86 8.02 -14.32 -2.03
C ARG A 86 7.51 -15.15 -3.20
N THR A 87 6.35 -14.82 -3.78
CA THR A 87 5.81 -15.53 -4.95
C THR A 87 6.75 -15.44 -6.15
N ILE A 88 7.32 -14.25 -6.42
CA ILE A 88 8.29 -14.06 -7.50
C ILE A 88 9.55 -14.90 -7.25
N GLU A 89 10.07 -14.95 -6.02
CA GLU A 89 11.23 -15.76 -5.67
C GLU A 89 10.96 -17.26 -5.80
N GLU A 90 9.79 -17.73 -5.36
CA GLU A 90 9.37 -19.12 -5.50
C GLU A 90 9.21 -19.53 -6.97
N ASP A 91 8.55 -18.68 -7.78
CA ASP A 91 8.35 -18.93 -9.20
C ASP A 91 9.67 -18.85 -9.97
N ALA A 92 10.53 -17.88 -9.65
CA ALA A 92 11.88 -17.82 -10.20
C ALA A 92 12.67 -19.08 -9.84
N GLY A 93 12.61 -19.55 -8.60
CA GLY A 93 13.27 -20.78 -8.17
C GLY A 93 12.82 -22.01 -8.96
N LYS A 94 11.51 -22.18 -9.15
CA LYS A 94 10.93 -23.26 -9.97
C LYS A 94 11.37 -23.16 -11.43
N ASN A 95 11.22 -22.00 -12.05
CA ASN A 95 11.59 -21.78 -13.44
C ASN A 95 13.09 -22.02 -13.67
N THR A 96 13.95 -21.59 -12.74
CA THR A 96 15.39 -21.81 -12.84
C THR A 96 15.73 -23.29 -12.74
N ALA A 97 15.08 -24.01 -11.81
CA ALA A 97 15.25 -25.46 -11.70
C ALA A 97 14.81 -26.19 -12.98
N GLU A 98 13.65 -25.84 -13.54
CA GLU A 98 13.17 -26.39 -14.80
C GLU A 98 14.15 -26.15 -15.96
N ILE A 99 14.62 -24.91 -16.13
CA ILE A 99 15.62 -24.55 -17.15
C ILE A 99 16.89 -25.37 -17.00
N ILE A 100 17.39 -25.54 -15.76
CA ILE A 100 18.59 -26.35 -15.50
C ILE A 100 18.34 -27.81 -15.87
N THR A 101 17.21 -28.39 -15.47
CA THR A 101 16.90 -29.78 -15.80
C THR A 101 16.75 -30.01 -17.30
N GLU A 102 16.14 -29.06 -18.02
CA GLU A 102 15.99 -29.14 -19.47
C GLU A 102 17.36 -29.01 -20.17
N ALA A 103 18.20 -28.08 -19.72
CA ALA A 103 19.56 -27.92 -20.23
C ALA A 103 20.41 -29.18 -19.99
N GLN A 104 20.31 -29.81 -18.83
CA GLN A 104 20.98 -31.07 -18.52
C GLN A 104 20.49 -32.21 -19.43
N LYS A 105 19.18 -32.31 -19.67
CA LYS A 105 18.60 -33.31 -20.57
C LYS A 105 19.09 -33.13 -22.00
N LYS A 106 19.08 -31.89 -22.51
CA LYS A 106 19.63 -31.55 -23.84
C LYS A 106 21.12 -31.88 -23.94
N ALA A 107 21.90 -31.57 -22.91
CA ALA A 107 23.33 -31.91 -22.88
C ALA A 107 23.57 -33.42 -22.89
N ALA A 108 22.76 -34.20 -22.17
CA ALA A 108 22.83 -35.66 -22.19
C ALA A 108 22.44 -36.24 -23.56
N GLU A 109 21.43 -35.69 -24.20
CA GLU A 109 21.01 -36.08 -25.56
C GLU A 109 22.11 -35.80 -26.59
N ILE A 110 22.70 -34.60 -26.57
CA ILE A 110 23.82 -34.23 -27.44
C ILE A 110 25.02 -35.16 -27.24
N ARG A 111 25.36 -35.50 -25.98
CA ARG A 111 26.42 -36.46 -25.68
C ARG A 111 26.12 -37.83 -26.28
N GLY A 112 24.91 -38.35 -26.07
CA GLY A 112 24.52 -39.66 -26.61
C GLY A 112 24.52 -39.71 -28.14
N VAL A 113 24.09 -38.63 -28.81
CA VAL A 113 24.19 -38.52 -30.28
C VAL A 113 25.65 -38.47 -30.73
N THR A 114 26.48 -37.69 -30.05
CA THR A 114 27.91 -37.58 -30.37
C THR A 114 28.63 -38.91 -30.19
N GLU A 115 28.38 -39.64 -29.11
CA GLU A 115 28.94 -40.97 -28.87
C GLU A 115 28.56 -41.96 -29.97
N LYS A 116 27.30 -41.97 -30.41
CA LYS A 116 26.84 -42.79 -31.54
C LYS A 116 27.54 -42.42 -32.85
N ASN A 117 27.68 -41.12 -33.13
CA ASN A 117 28.37 -40.64 -34.33
C ASN A 117 29.85 -41.02 -34.32
N VAL A 118 30.53 -40.86 -33.18
CA VAL A 118 31.94 -41.26 -33.02
C VAL A 118 32.11 -42.76 -33.19
N ALA A 119 31.23 -43.58 -32.60
CA ALA A 119 31.26 -45.02 -32.78
C ALA A 119 31.06 -45.42 -34.25
N GLY A 120 30.15 -44.75 -34.97
CA GLY A 120 29.96 -44.93 -36.41
C GLY A 120 31.21 -44.58 -37.23
N GLN A 121 31.81 -43.41 -36.96
CA GLN A 121 33.05 -42.98 -37.62
C GLN A 121 34.22 -43.94 -37.34
N MET A 122 34.35 -44.45 -36.10
CA MET A 122 35.37 -45.44 -35.77
C MET A 122 35.18 -46.75 -36.55
N GLN A 123 33.93 -47.19 -36.73
CA GLN A 123 33.63 -48.40 -37.49
C GLN A 123 33.93 -48.20 -38.98
N GLU A 124 33.55 -47.06 -39.55
CA GLU A 124 33.84 -46.71 -40.95
C GLU A 124 35.36 -46.60 -41.20
N ALA A 125 36.08 -45.94 -40.30
CA ALA A 125 37.55 -45.85 -40.36
C ALA A 125 38.23 -47.23 -40.27
N ARG A 126 37.71 -48.15 -39.44
CA ARG A 126 38.21 -49.54 -39.38
C ARG A 126 38.02 -50.26 -40.71
N THR A 127 36.83 -50.19 -41.30
CA THR A 127 36.55 -50.82 -42.60
C THR A 127 37.40 -50.22 -43.72
N TYR A 128 37.62 -48.89 -43.70
CA TYR A 128 38.52 -48.22 -44.64
C TYR A 128 39.96 -48.74 -44.51
N LEU A 129 40.50 -48.80 -43.28
CA LEU A 129 41.85 -49.31 -43.03
C LEU A 129 42.02 -50.79 -43.42
N GLU A 130 41.00 -51.63 -43.19
CA GLU A 130 41.02 -53.02 -43.64
C GLU A 130 41.10 -53.16 -45.17
N ASN A 131 40.37 -52.31 -45.90
CA ASN A 131 40.41 -52.29 -47.36
C ASN A 131 41.75 -51.77 -47.88
N GLU A 132 42.28 -50.70 -47.28
CA GLU A 132 43.60 -50.14 -47.61
C GLU A 132 44.72 -51.16 -47.33
N ALA A 133 44.64 -51.88 -46.20
CA ALA A 133 45.58 -52.94 -45.84
C ALA A 133 45.55 -54.10 -46.84
N LYS A 134 44.37 -54.51 -47.32
CA LYS A 134 44.24 -55.51 -48.41
C LYS A 134 44.88 -55.01 -49.71
N GLY A 135 44.61 -53.75 -50.10
CA GLY A 135 45.21 -53.14 -51.28
C GLY A 135 46.74 -53.06 -51.20
N LEU A 136 47.28 -52.66 -50.04
CA LEU A 136 48.72 -52.62 -49.79
C LEU A 136 49.34 -54.03 -49.82
N THR A 137 48.65 -55.02 -49.26
CA THR A 137 49.10 -56.42 -49.27
C THR A 137 49.19 -56.97 -50.70
N ILE A 138 48.18 -56.68 -51.53
CA ILE A 138 48.20 -57.04 -52.96
C ILE A 138 49.38 -56.36 -53.67
N MET A 139 49.58 -55.05 -53.46
CA MET A 139 50.73 -54.33 -54.04
C MET A 139 52.08 -54.91 -53.62
N ILE A 140 52.25 -55.29 -52.34
CA ILE A 140 53.48 -55.93 -51.86
C ILE A 140 53.66 -57.31 -52.51
N MET A 141 52.59 -58.12 -52.57
CA MET A 141 52.62 -59.43 -53.21
C MET A 141 52.99 -59.33 -54.70
N GLU A 142 52.40 -58.39 -55.44
CA GLU A 142 52.74 -58.13 -56.85
C GLU A 142 54.21 -57.73 -57.03
N LYS A 143 54.74 -56.91 -56.11
CA LYS A 143 56.13 -56.40 -56.18
C LYS A 143 57.18 -57.46 -55.82
N ILE A 144 56.85 -58.41 -54.95
CA ILE A 144 57.72 -59.54 -54.59
C ILE A 144 57.65 -60.67 -55.64
N LEU A 145 56.47 -60.95 -56.20
CA LEU A 145 56.27 -62.01 -57.19
C LEU A 145 56.64 -61.61 -58.62
N GLY A 146 56.87 -60.32 -58.89
CA GLY A 146 57.33 -59.80 -60.17
C GLY A 146 56.31 -59.93 -61.31
N ARG A 147 55.03 -60.18 -60.99
CA ARG A 147 53.94 -60.41 -61.95
C ARG A 147 52.65 -59.80 -61.38
N ARG A 148 51.82 -59.17 -62.22
CA ARG A 148 50.53 -58.63 -61.80
C ARG A 148 49.58 -59.74 -61.39
N LEU A 149 48.90 -59.57 -60.26
CA LEU A 149 47.84 -60.46 -59.79
C LEU A 149 46.52 -59.90 -60.31
N THR A 150 46.15 -60.27 -61.54
CA THR A 150 44.82 -59.96 -62.10
C THR A 150 43.78 -60.92 -61.56
N SER A 151 43.09 -60.52 -60.49
CA SER A 151 41.63 -60.40 -60.37
C SER A 151 41.24 -60.20 -58.90
#